data_AF-A0A838J8Y5-F1
#
_entry.id   AF-A0A838J8Y5-F1
#
_cell.length_a   1.000
_cell.length_b   1.000
_cell.length_c   1.000
_cell.angle_alpha   90.00
_cell.angle_beta   90.00
_cell.angle_gamma   90.00
#
_symmetry.space_group_name_H-M   'P 1'
#
loop_
_entity.id
_entity.type
_entity.pdbx_description
1 polymer ?
#
loop_
_entity_poly.entity_id
_entity_poly.type
_entity_poly.pdbx_seq_one_letter_code
_entity_poly.pdbx_strand_id
1 'polypeptide(L)'
;MATRRLLGLYAHPDDEGTMSGAFLRYGAEGVETGLVCATRGEVGEISDPALATPENLGQVREGEMRAAAEVLNLNHLWFLDYRDSGMAGTADNNDPRAFVQVNPAEVVGKLVAIIRQFQPQVMVTFDETGGYGHPDHIAIHRYATSAFHAAADDAQYPELGPA
;
A
#
# COMPACT_ATOMS: atom_id res chain seq x y z
N MET A 1 -3.48 -9.35 -27.27
CA MET A 1 -2.35 -8.71 -26.56
C MET A 1 -2.47 -9.09 -25.10
N ALA A 2 -1.35 -9.26 -24.38
CA ALA A 2 -1.41 -9.51 -22.93
C ALA A 2 -2.09 -8.33 -22.21
N THR A 3 -2.86 -8.63 -21.16
CA THR A 3 -3.52 -7.61 -20.33
C THR A 3 -2.46 -6.71 -19.69
N ARG A 4 -2.63 -5.39 -19.82
CA ARG A 4 -1.76 -4.40 -19.17
C ARG A 4 -2.18 -4.20 -17.72
N ARG A 5 -1.21 -4.03 -16.82
CA ARG A 5 -1.40 -4.01 -15.37
C ARG A 5 -0.55 -2.95 -14.69
N LEU A 6 -1.20 -2.15 -13.83
CA LEU A 6 -0.59 -1.08 -13.03
C LEU A 6 -0.86 -1.33 -11.55
N LEU A 7 0.19 -1.32 -10.72
CA LEU A 7 0.10 -1.54 -9.28
C LEU A 7 0.61 -0.32 -8.50
N GLY A 8 -0.23 0.27 -7.65
CA GLY A 8 0.18 1.25 -6.64
C GLY A 8 0.49 0.56 -5.31
N LEU A 9 1.55 0.99 -4.62
CA LEU A 9 1.94 0.49 -3.30
C LEU A 9 2.10 1.66 -2.33
N TYR A 10 1.18 1.80 -1.39
CA TYR A 10 1.06 2.96 -0.51
C TYR A 10 0.90 2.57 0.96
N ALA A 11 1.06 3.55 1.85
CA ALA A 11 1.08 3.32 3.28
C ALA A 11 -0.33 3.34 3.90
N HIS A 12 -1.14 4.33 3.52
CA HIS A 12 -2.44 4.61 4.14
C HIS A 12 -3.56 4.78 3.10
N PRO A 13 -4.83 4.60 3.49
CA PRO A 13 -5.98 5.13 2.72
C PRO A 13 -5.80 6.62 2.46
N ASP A 14 -6.13 7.15 1.29
CA ASP A 14 -5.93 8.55 0.81
C ASP A 14 -4.63 8.80 0.02
N ASP A 15 -3.57 8.02 0.25
CA ASP A 15 -2.31 8.14 -0.48
C ASP A 15 -2.48 7.90 -1.99
N GLU A 16 -3.48 7.10 -2.39
CA GLU A 16 -3.82 6.85 -3.79
C GLU A 16 -4.25 8.13 -4.51
N GLY A 17 -4.67 9.16 -3.78
CA GLY A 17 -5.01 10.47 -4.30
C GLY A 17 -3.91 11.06 -5.19
N THR A 18 -2.64 10.76 -4.87
CA THR A 18 -1.46 11.17 -5.66
C THR A 18 -1.45 10.62 -7.09
N MET A 19 -2.14 9.50 -7.34
CA MET A 19 -2.20 8.79 -8.63
C MET A 19 -3.63 8.57 -9.15
N SER A 20 -4.64 9.14 -8.48
CA SER A 20 -6.06 9.04 -8.86
C SER A 20 -6.31 9.27 -10.35
N GLY A 21 -5.73 10.34 -10.92
CA GLY A 21 -5.85 10.65 -12.35
C GLY A 21 -5.26 9.58 -13.27
N ALA A 22 -4.16 8.94 -12.87
CA ALA A 22 -3.55 7.85 -13.63
C ALA A 22 -4.40 6.57 -13.55
N PHE A 23 -4.91 6.22 -12.37
CA PHE A 23 -5.82 5.07 -12.22
C PHE A 23 -7.07 5.22 -13.06
N LEU A 24 -7.73 6.39 -13.00
CA LEU A 24 -8.90 6.70 -13.82
C LEU A 24 -8.59 6.62 -15.32
N ARG A 25 -7.48 7.24 -15.74
CA ARG A 25 -7.07 7.27 -17.16
C ARG A 25 -6.81 5.86 -17.69
N TYR A 26 -6.00 5.07 -16.98
CA TYR A 26 -5.58 3.75 -17.45
C TYR A 26 -6.68 2.70 -17.26
N GLY A 27 -7.48 2.78 -16.20
CA GLY A 27 -8.67 1.96 -16.02
C GLY A 27 -9.66 2.15 -17.17
N ALA A 28 -9.90 3.40 -17.60
CA ALA A 28 -10.74 3.69 -18.77
C ALA A 28 -10.17 3.16 -20.11
N GLU A 29 -8.86 2.89 -20.17
CA GLU A 29 -8.19 2.27 -21.32
C GLU A 29 -8.12 0.74 -21.23
N GLY A 30 -8.75 0.14 -20.21
CA GLY A 30 -8.77 -1.30 -20.00
C GLY A 30 -7.48 -1.87 -19.40
N VAL A 31 -6.65 -1.04 -18.78
CA VAL A 31 -5.54 -1.50 -17.93
C VAL A 31 -6.14 -2.01 -16.62
N GLU A 32 -5.74 -3.21 -16.21
CA GLU A 32 -6.12 -3.76 -14.92
C GLU A 32 -5.30 -3.06 -13.82
N THR A 33 -5.98 -2.38 -12.91
CA THR A 33 -5.35 -1.54 -11.89
C THR A 33 -5.48 -2.19 -10.51
N GLY A 34 -4.41 -2.11 -9.72
CA GLY A 34 -4.38 -2.63 -8.36
C GLY A 34 -3.74 -1.63 -7.41
N LEU A 35 -4.14 -1.70 -6.14
CA LEU A 35 -3.56 -0.89 -5.07
C LEU A 35 -3.31 -1.76 -3.83
N VAL A 36 -2.10 -1.65 -3.28
CA VAL A 36 -1.75 -2.16 -1.96
C VAL A 36 -1.71 -1.01 -0.98
N CYS A 37 -2.38 -1.18 0.15
CA CYS A 37 -2.31 -0.30 1.30
C CYS A 37 -1.67 -1.05 2.47
N ALA A 38 -0.57 -0.54 3.03
CA ALA A 38 0.15 -1.24 4.09
C ALA A 38 -0.67 -1.29 5.40
N THR A 39 -1.41 -0.22 5.69
CA THR A 39 -2.13 -0.01 6.95
C THR A 39 -3.55 0.46 6.70
N ARG A 40 -4.32 0.72 7.77
CA ARG A 40 -5.63 1.38 7.67
C ARG A 40 -5.60 2.84 8.11
N GLY A 41 -4.41 3.38 8.40
CA GLY A 41 -4.26 4.75 8.85
C GLY A 41 -4.91 5.01 10.22
N GLU A 42 -4.78 4.05 11.14
CA GLU A 42 -5.43 4.03 12.45
C GLU A 42 -5.00 5.18 13.38
N VAL A 43 -3.89 5.84 13.08
CA VAL A 43 -3.30 6.94 13.87
C VAL A 43 -3.54 8.30 13.19
N GLY A 44 -4.36 8.34 12.14
CA GLY A 44 -4.74 9.58 11.48
C GLY A 44 -5.54 10.54 12.35
N GLU A 45 -5.57 11.81 11.94
CA GLU A 45 -6.43 12.81 12.58
C GLU A 45 -7.90 12.63 12.19
N ILE A 46 -8.81 12.85 13.14
CA ILE A 46 -10.26 12.80 12.91
C ILE A 46 -10.77 14.22 12.76
N SER A 47 -11.09 14.61 11.53
CA SER A 47 -11.60 15.96 11.22
C SER A 47 -13.02 16.19 11.76
N ASP A 48 -13.89 15.18 11.64
CA ASP A 48 -15.25 15.21 12.18
C ASP A 48 -15.44 14.09 13.23
N PRO A 49 -15.50 14.42 14.53
CA PRO A 49 -15.65 13.42 15.60
C PRO A 49 -17.02 12.72 15.60
N ALA A 50 -17.99 13.18 14.79
CA ALA A 50 -19.23 12.45 14.60
C ALA A 50 -19.09 11.24 13.66
N LEU A 51 -18.03 11.19 12.84
CA LEU A 51 -17.81 10.15 11.83
C LEU A 51 -16.92 9.00 12.31
N ALA A 52 -15.99 9.28 13.23
CA ALA A 52 -15.04 8.29 13.74
C ALA A 52 -14.58 8.59 15.17
N THR A 53 -14.07 7.56 15.82
CA THR A 53 -13.29 7.64 17.07
C THR A 53 -11.91 7.01 16.83
N PRO A 54 -10.90 7.30 17.67
CA PRO A 54 -9.59 6.67 17.53
C PRO A 54 -9.64 5.14 17.48
N GLU A 55 -10.59 4.52 18.17
CA GLU A 55 -10.76 3.07 18.23
C GLU A 55 -11.33 2.46 16.94
N ASN A 56 -12.15 3.21 16.19
CA ASN A 56 -12.80 2.71 14.97
C ASN A 56 -12.24 3.32 13.67
N LEU A 57 -11.30 4.27 13.76
CA LEU A 57 -10.81 5.03 12.61
C LEU A 57 -10.33 4.15 11.46
N GLY A 58 -9.55 3.10 11.76
CA GLY A 58 -9.09 2.17 10.72
C GLY A 58 -10.22 1.47 9.97
N GLN A 59 -11.32 1.13 10.66
CA GLN A 59 -12.49 0.53 10.02
C GLN A 59 -13.21 1.54 9.13
N VAL A 60 -13.35 2.79 9.60
CA VAL A 60 -13.97 3.87 8.82
C VAL A 60 -13.15 4.14 7.55
N ARG A 61 -11.83 4.32 7.68
CA ARG A 61 -10.92 4.58 6.56
C ARG A 61 -10.79 3.42 5.59
N GLU A 62 -10.90 2.17 6.05
CA GLU A 62 -11.02 1.03 5.13
C GLU A 62 -12.29 1.15 4.27
N GLY A 63 -13.42 1.52 4.87
CA GLY A 63 -14.67 1.78 4.14
C GLY A 63 -14.52 2.90 3.12
N GLU A 64 -13.89 4.00 3.51
CA GLU A 64 -13.59 5.13 2.63
C GLU A 64 -12.68 4.73 1.46
N MET A 65 -11.60 3.99 1.72
CA MET A 65 -10.70 3.48 0.68
C MET A 65 -11.41 2.53 -0.29
N ARG A 66 -12.29 1.66 0.20
CA ARG A 66 -13.09 0.78 -0.66
C ARG A 66 -14.03 1.57 -1.55
N ALA A 67 -14.69 2.61 -1.02
CA ALA A 67 -15.51 3.51 -1.82
C ALA A 67 -14.67 4.30 -2.85
N ALA A 68 -13.49 4.78 -2.47
CA ALA A 68 -12.55 5.44 -3.38
C ALA A 68 -12.09 4.49 -4.50
N ALA A 69 -11.81 3.23 -4.18
CA ALA A 69 -11.43 2.19 -5.14
C ALA A 69 -12.51 1.96 -6.21
N GLU A 70 -13.80 1.98 -5.83
CA GLU A 70 -14.92 1.90 -6.77
C GLU A 70 -14.93 3.10 -7.73
N VAL A 71 -14.74 4.32 -7.21
CA VAL A 71 -14.69 5.55 -8.04
C VAL A 71 -13.50 5.54 -8.99
N LEU A 72 -12.34 5.08 -8.51
CA LEU A 72 -11.10 5.01 -9.28
C LEU A 72 -11.06 3.82 -10.27
N ASN A 73 -12.08 2.96 -10.27
CA ASN A 73 -12.14 1.71 -11.04
C ASN A 73 -10.96 0.77 -10.76
N LEU A 74 -10.51 0.69 -9.51
CA LEU A 74 -9.50 -0.28 -9.10
C LEU A 74 -10.07 -1.70 -9.19
N ASN A 75 -9.37 -2.57 -9.90
CA ASN A 75 -9.77 -3.99 -10.03
C ASN A 75 -9.40 -4.79 -8.78
N HIS A 76 -8.34 -4.37 -8.08
CA HIS A 76 -7.84 -5.04 -6.89
C HIS A 76 -7.43 -4.04 -5.82
N LEU A 77 -7.78 -4.34 -4.57
CA LEU A 77 -7.37 -3.59 -3.39
C LEU A 77 -6.93 -4.58 -2.32
N TRP A 78 -5.67 -4.47 -1.88
CA TRP A 78 -5.09 -5.29 -0.81
C TRP A 78 -4.75 -4.42 0.39
N PHE A 79 -5.07 -4.91 1.58
CA PHE A 79 -4.54 -4.39 2.83
C PHE A 79 -3.50 -5.40 3.37
N LEU A 80 -2.34 -4.92 3.81
CA LEU A 80 -1.30 -5.81 4.38
C LEU A 80 -1.51 -6.10 5.87
N ASP A 81 -2.47 -5.42 6.49
CA ASP A 81 -2.88 -5.57 7.89
C ASP A 81 -1.79 -5.21 8.91
N TYR A 82 -0.94 -4.23 8.59
CA TYR A 82 -0.04 -3.62 9.57
C TYR A 82 -0.68 -2.38 10.19
N ARG A 83 -0.23 -2.01 11.40
CA ARG A 83 -0.72 -0.80 12.07
C ARG A 83 0.02 0.42 11.54
N ASP A 84 -0.70 1.51 11.28
CA ASP A 84 -0.12 2.85 11.10
C ASP A 84 0.88 3.18 12.23
N SER A 85 2.05 3.66 11.85
CA SER A 85 3.15 3.98 12.75
C SER A 85 3.04 5.39 13.32
N GLY A 86 2.17 6.24 12.78
CA GLY A 86 2.04 7.64 13.13
C GLY A 86 3.22 8.50 12.67
N MET A 87 3.10 9.81 12.90
CA MET A 87 4.12 10.78 12.52
C MET A 87 5.46 10.53 13.22
N ALA A 88 6.56 10.92 12.57
CA ALA A 88 7.90 10.77 13.13
C ALA A 88 8.05 11.44 14.50
N GLY A 89 8.61 10.71 15.48
CA GLY A 89 8.84 11.18 16.84
C GLY A 89 7.66 10.99 17.80
N THR A 90 6.55 10.41 17.34
CA THR A 90 5.40 10.08 18.20
C THR A 90 5.62 8.76 18.96
N ALA A 91 4.81 8.53 20.00
CA ALA A 91 4.86 7.27 20.74
C ALA A 91 4.46 6.06 19.89
N ASP A 92 3.58 6.26 18.91
CA ASP A 92 3.11 5.25 17.96
C ASP A 92 4.23 4.57 17.18
N ASN A 93 5.31 5.32 16.90
CA ASN A 93 6.49 4.76 16.23
C ASN A 93 7.12 3.59 17.01
N ASN A 94 6.84 3.44 18.31
CA ASN A 94 7.39 2.39 19.17
C ASN A 94 6.40 1.23 19.44
N ASP A 95 5.18 1.26 18.90
CA ASP A 95 4.27 0.11 19.03
C ASP A 95 4.84 -1.07 18.23
N PRO A 96 4.98 -2.28 18.81
CA PRO A 96 5.56 -3.43 18.10
C PRO A 96 4.74 -3.88 16.88
N ARG A 97 3.49 -3.41 16.74
CA ARG A 97 2.63 -3.65 15.58
C ARG A 97 2.76 -2.57 14.51
N ALA A 98 3.40 -1.45 14.82
CA ALA A 98 3.63 -0.35 13.89
C ALA A 98 4.36 -0.87 12.66
N PHE A 99 3.96 -0.41 11.48
CA PHE A 99 4.51 -0.88 10.22
C PHE A 99 6.02 -0.66 10.10
N VAL A 100 6.58 0.37 10.74
CA VAL A 100 8.04 0.57 10.80
C VAL A 100 8.79 -0.37 11.74
N GLN A 101 8.09 -1.12 12.60
CA GLN A 101 8.68 -2.02 13.59
C GLN A 101 8.60 -3.50 13.20
N VAL A 102 7.80 -3.86 12.19
CA VAL A 102 7.64 -5.25 11.78
C VAL A 102 8.87 -5.78 11.03
N ASN A 103 8.99 -7.10 10.97
CA ASN A 103 10.08 -7.76 10.25
C ASN A 103 10.03 -7.43 8.74
N PRO A 104 11.06 -6.76 8.17
CA PRO A 104 11.09 -6.41 6.75
C PRO A 104 10.85 -7.58 5.80
N ALA A 105 11.38 -8.77 6.12
CA ALA A 105 11.25 -9.94 5.26
C ALA A 105 9.79 -10.40 5.11
N GLU A 106 8.98 -10.24 6.14
CA GLU A 106 7.56 -10.60 6.09
C GLU A 106 6.77 -9.66 5.19
N VAL A 107 7.05 -8.35 5.28
CA VAL A 107 6.40 -7.34 4.40
C VAL A 107 6.80 -7.58 2.95
N VAL A 108 8.10 -7.75 2.69
CA VAL A 108 8.62 -8.01 1.34
C VAL A 108 8.03 -9.30 0.78
N GLY A 109 7.96 -10.39 1.57
CA GLY A 109 7.33 -11.63 1.13
C GLY A 109 5.85 -11.47 0.73
N LYS A 110 5.05 -10.74 1.53
CA LYS A 110 3.65 -10.43 1.17
C LYS A 110 3.57 -9.67 -0.16
N LEU A 111 4.43 -8.67 -0.36
CA LEU A 111 4.46 -7.90 -1.60
C LEU A 111 4.93 -8.74 -2.78
N VAL A 112 5.92 -9.62 -2.62
CA VAL A 112 6.37 -10.56 -3.66
C VAL A 112 5.23 -11.47 -4.09
N ALA A 113 4.46 -12.03 -3.16
CA ALA A 113 3.29 -12.85 -3.49
C ALA A 113 2.27 -12.07 -4.36
N ILE A 114 1.97 -10.83 -3.97
CA ILE A 114 1.05 -9.96 -4.73
C ILE A 114 1.64 -9.66 -6.12
N ILE A 115 2.92 -9.29 -6.22
CA ILE A 115 3.57 -8.96 -7.49
C ILE A 115 3.60 -10.18 -8.42
N ARG A 116 3.96 -11.37 -7.91
CA ARG A 116 4.01 -12.60 -8.72
C ARG A 116 2.63 -13.07 -9.17
N GLN A 117 1.61 -12.88 -8.34
CA GLN A 117 0.23 -13.20 -8.70
C GLN A 117 -0.35 -12.19 -9.70
N PHE A 118 -0.13 -10.89 -9.46
CA PHE A 118 -0.70 -9.82 -10.24
C PHE A 118 0.10 -9.54 -11.52
N GLN A 119 1.40 -9.81 -11.57
CA GLN A 119 2.29 -9.57 -12.72
C GLN A 119 2.16 -8.15 -13.32
N PRO A 120 2.31 -7.08 -12.51
CA PRO A 120 2.24 -5.70 -13.00
C PRO A 120 3.41 -5.39 -13.94
N GLN A 121 3.16 -4.63 -15.01
CA GLN A 121 4.27 -4.10 -15.83
C GLN A 121 4.78 -2.75 -15.31
N VAL A 122 3.97 -2.05 -14.52
CA VAL A 122 4.33 -0.79 -13.86
C VAL A 122 3.95 -0.88 -12.40
N MET A 123 4.91 -0.57 -11.53
CA MET A 123 4.71 -0.38 -10.10
C MET A 123 5.00 1.08 -9.73
N VAL A 124 4.19 1.65 -8.85
CA VAL A 124 4.33 3.04 -8.39
C VAL A 124 4.26 3.07 -6.86
N THR A 125 5.20 3.79 -6.26
CA THR A 125 5.25 4.07 -4.82
C THR A 125 5.96 5.40 -4.60
N PHE A 126 6.20 5.79 -3.35
CA PHE A 126 6.92 7.01 -3.01
C PHE A 126 8.40 6.97 -3.43
N ASP A 127 9.04 8.14 -3.46
CA ASP A 127 10.51 8.23 -3.50
C ASP A 127 11.16 7.85 -2.16
N GLU A 128 12.49 7.86 -2.10
CA GLU A 128 13.25 7.47 -0.92
C GLU A 128 13.02 8.38 0.30
N THR A 129 12.48 9.58 0.10
CA THR A 129 12.13 10.51 1.17
C THR A 129 10.74 10.28 1.72
N GLY A 130 9.93 9.44 1.07
CA GLY A 130 8.52 9.25 1.39
C GLY A 130 7.66 10.48 1.05
N GLY A 131 8.14 11.35 0.15
CA GLY A 131 7.54 12.64 -0.17
C GLY A 131 7.73 13.70 0.94
N TYR A 132 6.94 13.61 2.01
CA TYR A 132 6.99 14.59 3.12
C TYR A 132 7.65 14.04 4.39
N GLY A 133 8.28 12.87 4.33
CA GLY A 133 9.03 12.29 5.44
C GLY A 133 8.21 11.46 6.43
N HIS A 134 6.99 11.03 6.09
CA HIS A 134 6.24 10.10 6.93
C HIS A 134 7.02 8.78 7.09
N PRO A 135 7.19 8.24 8.32
CA PRO A 135 7.91 6.99 8.53
C PRO A 135 7.40 5.83 7.67
N ASP A 136 6.07 5.65 7.58
CA ASP A 136 5.48 4.59 6.77
C ASP A 136 5.64 4.77 5.27
N HIS A 137 5.75 6.01 4.77
CA HIS A 137 5.97 6.28 3.35
C HIS A 137 7.39 5.88 2.95
N ILE A 138 8.37 6.19 3.81
CA ILE A 138 9.76 5.76 3.65
C ILE A 138 9.85 4.23 3.74
N ALA A 139 9.11 3.61 4.67
CA ALA A 139 9.09 2.16 4.83
C ALA A 139 8.50 1.45 3.61
N ILE A 140 7.31 1.87 3.14
CA ILE A 140 6.69 1.24 1.95
C ILE A 140 7.53 1.44 0.70
N HIS A 141 8.19 2.59 0.52
CA HIS A 141 9.17 2.78 -0.56
C HIS A 141 10.25 1.70 -0.53
N ARG A 142 10.88 1.49 0.64
CA ARG A 142 11.96 0.50 0.80
C ARG A 142 11.45 -0.91 0.52
N TYR A 143 10.31 -1.29 1.10
CA TYR A 143 9.77 -2.63 0.94
C TYR A 143 9.28 -2.91 -0.48
N ALA A 144 8.61 -1.95 -1.13
CA ALA A 144 8.19 -2.07 -2.52
C ALA A 144 9.39 -2.18 -3.47
N THR A 145 10.46 -1.41 -3.23
CA THR A 145 11.71 -1.50 -4.00
C THR A 145 12.38 -2.86 -3.82
N SER A 146 12.48 -3.36 -2.58
CA SER A 146 13.02 -4.71 -2.33
C SER A 146 12.15 -5.79 -2.96
N ALA A 147 10.83 -5.68 -2.87
CA ALA A 147 9.90 -6.64 -3.44
C ALA A 147 9.92 -6.65 -4.97
N PHE A 148 10.12 -5.50 -5.63
CA PHE A 148 10.30 -5.42 -7.08
C PHE A 148 11.47 -6.28 -7.55
N HIS A 149 12.63 -6.18 -6.88
CA HIS A 149 13.79 -7.00 -7.22
C HIS A 149 13.61 -8.47 -6.84
N ALA A 150 13.10 -8.75 -5.63
CA ALA A 150 12.91 -10.11 -5.13
C ALA A 150 11.87 -10.89 -5.96
N ALA A 151 10.81 -10.23 -6.42
CA ALA A 151 9.78 -10.87 -7.23
C ALA A 151 10.34 -11.39 -8.56
N ALA A 152 11.35 -10.74 -9.12
CA ALA A 152 12.02 -11.12 -10.37
C ALA A 152 13.15 -12.16 -10.21
N ASP A 153 13.41 -12.64 -8.99
CA ASP A 153 14.50 -13.57 -8.67
C ASP A 153 13.93 -14.90 -8.13
N ASP A 154 14.02 -15.98 -8.90
CA ASP A 154 13.54 -17.32 -8.53
C ASP A 154 14.21 -17.89 -7.26
N ALA A 155 15.39 -17.38 -6.88
CA ALA A 155 16.06 -17.81 -5.65
C ALA A 155 15.46 -17.16 -4.39
N GLN A 156 14.71 -16.06 -4.54
CA GLN A 156 14.09 -15.35 -3.43
C GLN A 156 12.61 -15.70 -3.30
N TYR A 157 12.20 -16.05 -2.08
CA TYR A 157 10.86 -16.53 -1.75
C TYR A 157 10.34 -17.62 -2.73
N PRO A 158 11.11 -18.69 -3.02
CA PRO A 158 10.73 -19.69 -4.02
C PRO A 158 9.39 -20.39 -3.71
N GLU A 159 8.98 -20.41 -2.44
CA GLU A 159 7.69 -20.92 -1.99
C GLU A 159 6.48 -20.10 -2.48
N LEU A 160 6.69 -18.86 -2.94
CA LEU A 160 5.63 -17.95 -3.41
C LEU A 160 5.38 -18.05 -4.92
N GLY A 161 5.90 -19.09 -5.57
CA GLY A 161 5.81 -19.30 -7.01
C GLY A 161 6.98 -18.69 -7.77
N PRO A 162 7.07 -18.95 -9.09
CA PRO A 162 8.16 -18.46 -9.93
C PRO A 162 8.11 -16.94 -10.08
N ALA A 163 9.26 -16.36 -10.42
CA ALA A 163 9.38 -14.98 -10.86
C ALA A 163 8.54 -14.69 -12.12
#